data_AF-A0A6P5P7T8-F1
#
_entry.id   AF-A0A6P5P7T8-F1
#
_cell.length_a   1.000
_cell.length_b   1.000
_cell.length_c   1.000
_cell.angle_alpha   90.00
_cell.angle_beta   90.00
_cell.angle_gamma   90.00
#
_symmetry.space_group_name_H-M   'P 1'
#
loop_
_entity.id
_entity.type
_entity.pdbx_description
1 polymer ?
#
loop_
_entity_poly.entity_id
_entity_poly.type
_entity_poly.pdbx_seq_one_letter_code
_entity_poly.pdbx_strand_id
1 'polypeptide(L)'
;MSVSALSPTQFAGSLSGFLQVASVLCLLLLLVKAVQFYLHRQWLLKALQQFPSPPFHWFFGHEQFKGDQELQEIVSCIEEFPSAFPRWFWGSNAYLTVYDPDYMKVILGRSGEHDMLL
;
A
#
# COMPACT_ATOMS: atom_id res chain seq x y z
N MET A 1 35.50 48.50 17.97
CA MET A 1 34.48 47.42 17.95
C MET A 1 34.21 47.10 16.49
N SER A 2 34.78 46.01 15.96
CA SER A 2 34.63 45.65 14.54
C SER A 2 33.46 44.69 14.41
N VAL A 3 32.40 45.14 13.74
CA VAL A 3 31.21 44.33 13.49
C VAL A 3 31.50 43.49 12.25
N SER A 4 31.74 42.20 12.44
CA SER A 4 31.94 41.25 11.34
C SER A 4 30.68 41.21 10.47
N ALA A 5 30.74 41.88 9.32
CA ALA A 5 29.73 41.77 8.29
C ALA A 5 29.83 40.38 7.65
N LEU A 6 28.93 39.47 8.04
CA LEU A 6 28.73 38.21 7.33
C LEU A 6 28.21 38.53 5.92
N SER A 7 29.07 38.33 4.93
CA SER A 7 28.76 38.56 3.52
C SER A 7 27.59 37.66 3.09
N PRO A 8 26.56 38.19 2.39
CA PRO A 8 25.39 37.41 1.94
C PRO A 8 25.75 36.18 1.10
N THR A 9 26.88 36.25 0.39
CA THR A 9 27.42 35.19 -0.48
C THR A 9 27.94 33.97 0.28
N GLN A 10 28.52 34.15 1.47
CA GLN A 10 28.96 33.02 2.32
C GLN A 10 27.76 32.27 2.91
N PHE A 11 26.74 33.02 3.35
CA PHE A 11 25.51 32.44 3.88
C PHE A 11 24.76 31.64 2.80
N ALA A 12 24.62 32.20 1.60
CA ALA A 12 24.01 31.50 0.46
C ALA A 12 24.76 30.21 0.07
N GLY A 13 26.10 30.23 0.09
CA GLY A 13 26.91 29.02 -0.16
C GLY A 13 26.71 27.95 0.92
N SER A 14 26.61 28.34 2.18
CA SER A 14 26.34 27.42 3.29
C SER A 14 24.93 26.79 3.23
N LEU A 15 23.92 27.59 2.85
CA LEU A 15 22.56 27.10 2.62
C LEU A 15 22.48 26.17 1.41
N SER A 16 23.19 26.47 0.33
CA SER A 16 23.26 25.63 -0.86
C SER A 16 23.84 24.25 -0.55
N GLY A 17 24.90 24.17 0.26
CA GLY A 17 25.46 22.90 0.71
C GLY A 17 24.49 22.09 1.58
N PHE A 18 23.79 22.75 2.51
CA PHE A 18 22.78 22.09 3.35
C PHE A 18 21.61 21.54 2.52
N LEU A 19 21.09 22.33 1.58
CA LEU A 19 20.01 21.91 0.67
C LEU A 19 20.45 20.76 -0.25
N GLN A 20 21.71 20.75 -0.69
CA GLN A 20 22.24 19.67 -1.51
C GLN A 20 22.32 18.35 -0.73
N VAL A 21 22.81 18.38 0.50
CA VAL A 21 22.84 17.19 1.38
C VAL A 21 21.42 16.73 1.70
N ALA A 22 20.52 17.66 2.04
CA ALA A 22 19.11 17.34 2.29
C ALA A 22 18.42 16.76 1.05
N SER A 23 18.70 17.27 -0.14
CA SER A 23 18.16 16.76 -1.40
C SER A 23 18.63 15.33 -1.68
N VAL A 24 19.92 15.05 -1.54
CA VAL A 24 20.48 13.70 -1.70
C VAL A 24 19.89 12.74 -0.66
N LEU A 25 19.77 13.18 0.59
CA LEU A 25 19.16 12.38 1.66
C LEU A 25 17.68 12.07 1.35
N CYS A 26 16.91 13.07 0.93
CA CYS A 26 15.52 12.87 0.51
C CYS A 26 15.41 11.91 -0.67
N LEU A 27 16.25 12.05 -1.70
CA LEU A 27 16.28 11.15 -2.85
C LEU A 27 16.59 9.70 -2.43
N LEU A 28 17.55 9.52 -1.53
CA LEU A 28 17.90 8.20 -1.00
C LEU A 28 16.72 7.59 -0.23
N LEU A 29 16.07 8.36 0.66
CA LEU A 29 14.90 7.91 1.42
C LEU A 29 13.73 7.55 0.50
N LEU A 30 13.47 8.35 -0.54
CA LEU A 30 12.45 8.06 -1.55
C LEU A 30 12.74 6.76 -2.29
N LEU A 31 14.00 6.50 -2.65
CA LEU A 31 14.39 5.26 -3.32
C LEU A 31 14.18 4.05 -2.40
N VAL A 32 14.58 4.13 -1.13
CA VAL A 32 14.36 3.06 -0.15
C VAL A 32 12.87 2.77 0.01
N LYS A 33 12.05 3.82 0.14
CA LYS A 33 10.58 3.67 0.23
C LYS A 33 9.99 3.05 -1.03
N ALA A 34 10.46 3.44 -2.21
CA ALA A 34 10.02 2.86 -3.48
C ALA A 34 10.36 1.35 -3.58
N VAL A 35 11.56 0.96 -3.16
CA VAL A 35 11.98 -0.45 -3.12
C VAL A 35 11.14 -1.25 -2.13
N GLN A 36 10.92 -0.73 -0.91
CA GLN A 36 10.06 -1.36 0.09
C GLN A 36 8.63 -1.56 -0.44
N PHE A 37 8.07 -0.52 -1.06
CA PHE A 37 6.75 -0.56 -1.69
C PHE A 37 6.67 -1.61 -2.80
N TYR A 38 7.69 -1.68 -3.67
CA TYR A 38 7.78 -2.67 -4.74
C TYR A 38 7.82 -4.10 -4.19
N LEU A 39 8.67 -4.35 -3.20
CA LEU A 39 8.79 -5.68 -2.57
C LEU A 39 7.51 -6.07 -1.84
N HIS A 40 6.89 -5.14 -1.11
CA HIS A 40 5.62 -5.40 -0.44
C HIS A 40 4.53 -5.77 -1.45
N ARG A 41 4.43 -5.05 -2.57
CA ARG A 41 3.49 -5.37 -3.66
C ARG A 41 3.76 -6.75 -4.26
N GLN A 42 5.02 -7.10 -4.49
CA GLN A 42 5.40 -8.44 -4.98
C GLN A 42 5.02 -9.55 -4.01
N TRP A 43 5.23 -9.34 -2.71
CA TRP A 43 4.82 -10.29 -1.68
C TRP A 43 3.30 -10.45 -1.63
N LEU A 44 2.56 -9.34 -1.70
CA LEU A 44 1.11 -9.34 -1.73
C LEU A 44 0.57 -10.07 -2.95
N LEU A 45 1.14 -9.84 -4.13
CA LEU A 45 0.80 -10.57 -5.35
C LEU A 45 1.01 -12.08 -5.17
N LYS A 46 2.15 -12.50 -4.62
CA LYS A 46 2.44 -13.93 -4.35
C LYS A 46 1.47 -14.54 -3.34
N ALA A 47 1.13 -13.82 -2.28
CA ALA A 47 0.16 -14.28 -1.29
C ALA A 47 -1.24 -14.44 -1.91
N LEU A 48 -1.61 -13.52 -2.79
CA LEU A 48 -2.92 -13.52 -3.46
C LEU A 48 -2.99 -14.46 -4.67
N GLN A 49 -1.86 -14.92 -5.22
CA GLN A 49 -1.84 -15.94 -6.29
C GLN A 49 -2.46 -17.28 -5.90
N GLN A 50 -2.56 -17.58 -4.60
CA GLN A 50 -3.21 -18.79 -4.11
C GLN A 50 -4.74 -18.71 -4.21
N PHE A 51 -5.29 -17.51 -4.31
CA PHE A 51 -6.71 -17.28 -4.47
C PHE A 51 -7.02 -17.02 -5.94
N PRO A 52 -8.07 -17.65 -6.49
CA PRO A 52 -8.50 -17.32 -7.82
C PRO A 52 -8.98 -15.86 -7.83
N SER A 53 -8.42 -15.06 -8.74
CA SER A 53 -8.72 -13.63 -8.86
C SER A 53 -9.18 -13.34 -10.28
N PRO A 54 -10.24 -12.54 -10.46
CA PRO A 54 -10.56 -12.01 -11.77
C PRO A 54 -9.41 -11.13 -12.28
N PRO A 55 -9.30 -10.96 -13.61
CA PRO A 55 -8.24 -10.17 -14.22
C PRO A 55 -8.35 -8.71 -13.75
N PHE A 56 -7.27 -8.18 -13.17
CA PHE A 56 -7.20 -6.82 -12.66
C PHE A 56 -6.19 -5.98 -13.42
N HIS A 57 -6.47 -4.68 -13.55
CA HIS A 57 -5.52 -3.74 -14.10
C HIS A 57 -4.45 -3.38 -13.06
N TRP A 58 -3.18 -3.41 -13.44
CA TRP A 58 -2.05 -3.22 -12.52
C TRP A 58 -2.01 -1.86 -11.81
N PHE A 59 -2.60 -0.82 -12.44
CA PHE A 59 -2.64 0.56 -11.93
C PHE A 59 -4.02 0.98 -11.43
N PHE A 60 -5.09 0.53 -12.11
CA PHE A 60 -6.47 0.92 -11.80
C PHE A 60 -7.19 -0.09 -10.91
N GLY A 61 -6.56 -1.23 -10.60
CA GLY A 61 -7.17 -2.30 -9.83
C GLY A 61 -8.27 -2.99 -10.61
N HIS A 62 -9.31 -3.43 -9.91
CA HIS A 62 -10.50 -3.99 -10.51
C HIS A 62 -11.42 -2.84 -10.98
N GLU A 63 -11.25 -2.41 -12.22
CA GLU A 63 -12.11 -1.40 -12.86
C GLU A 63 -13.56 -1.87 -13.04
N GLN A 64 -13.79 -3.17 -12.93
CA GLN A 64 -15.11 -3.80 -12.95
C GLN A 64 -16.00 -3.20 -11.85
N PHE A 65 -15.45 -2.99 -10.65
CA PHE A 65 -16.22 -2.43 -9.55
C PHE A 65 -16.32 -0.89 -9.61
N LYS A 66 -16.89 -0.33 -10.68
CA LYS A 66 -17.24 1.11 -10.73
C LYS A 66 -18.69 1.28 -11.16
N GLY A 67 -19.53 1.76 -10.23
CA GLY A 67 -20.91 2.21 -10.50
C GLY A 67 -22.00 1.32 -9.92
N ASP A 68 -23.23 1.40 -10.46
CA ASP A 68 -24.41 0.73 -9.89
C ASP A 68 -24.38 -0.81 -10.03
N GLN A 69 -23.43 -1.36 -10.80
CA GLN A 69 -23.26 -2.79 -11.06
C GLN A 69 -22.25 -3.49 -10.15
N GLU A 70 -21.60 -2.76 -9.22
CA GLU A 70 -20.61 -3.33 -8.31
C GLU A 70 -21.12 -4.55 -7.53
N LEU A 71 -22.35 -4.47 -7.02
CA LEU A 71 -22.98 -5.56 -6.26
C LEU A 71 -23.23 -6.80 -7.12
N GLN A 72 -23.64 -6.63 -8.38
CA GLN A 72 -23.90 -7.76 -9.28
C GLN A 72 -22.61 -8.46 -9.68
N GLU A 73 -21.54 -7.71 -9.94
CA GLU A 73 -20.24 -8.29 -10.24
C GLU A 73 -19.61 -8.98 -9.03
N ILE A 74 -19.80 -8.42 -7.82
CA ILE A 74 -19.41 -9.11 -6.58
C ILE A 74 -20.14 -10.44 -6.45
N VAL A 75 -21.45 -10.46 -6.68
CA VAL A 75 -22.25 -11.70 -6.60
C VAL A 75 -21.79 -12.73 -7.63
N SER A 76 -21.57 -12.32 -8.88
CA SER A 76 -21.02 -13.22 -9.91
C SER A 76 -19.63 -13.75 -9.53
N CYS A 77 -18.80 -12.93 -8.91
CA CYS A 77 -17.46 -13.32 -8.47
C CYS A 77 -17.51 -14.28 -7.26
N ILE A 78 -18.49 -14.12 -6.36
CA ILE A 78 -18.75 -15.05 -5.25
C ILE A 78 -19.27 -16.39 -5.78
N GLU A 79 -20.14 -16.37 -6.80
CA GLU A 79 -20.64 -17.59 -7.45
C GLU A 79 -19.51 -18.36 -8.14
N GLU A 80 -18.57 -17.66 -8.78
CA GLU A 80 -17.42 -18.27 -9.46
C GLU A 80 -16.32 -18.70 -8.48
N PHE A 81 -16.13 -17.96 -7.38
CA PHE A 81 -15.08 -18.17 -6.38
C PHE A 81 -15.65 -18.22 -4.94
N PRO A 82 -16.13 -19.39 -4.49
CA PRO A 82 -16.91 -19.50 -3.25
C PRO A 82 -16.10 -19.32 -1.95
N SER A 83 -14.76 -19.39 -1.98
CA SER A 83 -13.95 -19.30 -0.76
C SER A 83 -13.57 -17.86 -0.38
N ALA A 84 -12.82 -17.18 -1.26
CA ALA A 84 -12.37 -15.81 -1.03
C ALA A 84 -11.90 -15.20 -2.35
N PHE A 85 -12.07 -13.88 -2.50
CA PHE A 85 -11.49 -13.14 -3.62
C PHE A 85 -10.66 -11.95 -3.12
N PRO A 86 -9.46 -11.73 -3.69
CA PRO A 86 -8.69 -10.53 -3.42
C PRO A 86 -9.20 -9.33 -4.20
N ARG A 87 -9.53 -8.24 -3.49
CA ARG A 87 -9.87 -6.94 -4.06
C ARG A 87 -8.68 -5.99 -3.98
N TRP A 88 -8.23 -5.49 -5.13
CA TRP A 88 -7.21 -4.44 -5.20
C TRP A 88 -7.86 -3.06 -5.20
N PHE A 89 -7.65 -2.29 -4.13
CA PHE A 89 -8.14 -0.92 -3.96
C PHE A 89 -6.96 0.05 -4.19
N TRP A 90 -6.63 0.27 -5.47
CA TRP A 90 -5.59 1.21 -5.94
C TRP A 90 -4.14 0.93 -5.46
N GLY A 91 -3.21 0.82 -6.41
CA GLY A 91 -1.77 0.74 -6.13
C GLY A 91 -1.31 -0.51 -5.36
N SER A 92 -1.18 -0.38 -4.03
CA SER A 92 -0.63 -1.37 -3.09
C SER A 92 -1.59 -1.90 -2.04
N ASN A 93 -2.79 -1.31 -1.92
CA ASN A 93 -3.75 -1.78 -0.92
C ASN A 93 -4.59 -2.89 -1.54
N ALA A 94 -4.30 -4.14 -1.18
CA ALA A 94 -5.17 -5.26 -1.49
C ALA A 94 -5.88 -5.71 -0.21
N TYR A 95 -7.19 -5.90 -0.31
CA TYR A 95 -8.03 -6.47 0.72
C TYR A 95 -8.41 -7.88 0.27
N LEU A 96 -8.34 -8.85 1.17
CA LEU A 96 -8.90 -10.17 0.91
C LEU A 96 -10.31 -10.19 1.46
N THR A 97 -11.31 -10.33 0.59
CA THR A 97 -12.68 -10.50 1.06
C THR A 97 -12.99 -11.98 1.15
N VAL A 98 -13.21 -12.43 2.38
CA VAL A 98 -13.51 -13.81 2.73
C VAL A 98 -14.99 -13.88 3.06
N TYR A 99 -15.72 -14.77 2.39
CA TYR A 99 -17.16 -14.96 2.59
C TYR A 99 -17.50 -16.36 3.11
N ASP A 100 -16.52 -17.27 3.09
CA ASP A 100 -16.68 -18.63 3.59
C ASP A 100 -16.81 -18.62 5.13
N PRO A 101 -17.91 -19.17 5.68
CA PRO A 101 -18.18 -19.15 7.12
C PRO A 101 -17.14 -19.93 7.93
N ASP A 102 -16.51 -20.95 7.35
CA ASP A 102 -15.49 -21.75 8.03
C ASP A 102 -14.15 -21.00 8.05
N TYR A 103 -13.82 -20.24 7.01
CA TYR A 103 -12.67 -19.33 7.04
C TYR A 103 -12.89 -18.13 7.97
N MET A 104 -14.08 -17.55 7.99
CA MET A 104 -14.43 -16.45 8.90
C MET A 104 -14.26 -16.85 10.36
N LYS A 105 -14.64 -18.07 10.75
CA LYS A 105 -14.43 -18.57 12.11
C LYS A 105 -12.95 -18.62 12.49
N VAL A 106 -12.06 -18.99 11.56
CA VAL A 106 -10.61 -19.06 11.83
C VAL A 106 -10.01 -17.66 12.00
N ILE A 107 -10.41 -16.70 11.17
CA ILE A 107 -9.91 -15.31 11.23
C ILE A 107 -10.46 -14.59 12.47
N LEU A 108 -11.77 -14.69 12.71
CA LEU A 108 -12.42 -14.08 13.88
C LEU A 108 -12.01 -14.76 15.19
N GLY A 109 -11.82 -16.08 15.17
CA GLY A 109 -11.33 -16.84 16.32
C GLY A 109 -9.93 -16.42 16.76
N ARG A 110 -9.04 -16.06 15.82
CA ARG A 110 -7.70 -15.51 16.12
C ARG A 110 -7.72 -14.07 16.63
N SER A 111 -8.69 -13.26 16.20
CA SER A 111 -8.81 -11.87 16.66
C SER A 111 -9.39 -11.77 18.08
N GLY A 112 -10.25 -12.71 18.46
CA GLY A 112 -10.91 -12.73 19.77
C GLY A 112 -9.99 -13.04 20.95
N GLU A 113 -8.78 -13.55 20.72
CA GLU A 113 -7.80 -13.82 21.80
C GLU A 113 -6.93 -12.61 22.16
N HIS A 114 -6.87 -11.58 21.32
CA HIS A 114 -6.06 -10.39 21.59
C HIS A 114 -6.80 -9.27 22.34
N ASP A 115 -8.14 -9.27 22.33
CA ASP A 115 -8.97 -8.24 22.98
C ASP A 115 -9.47 -8.64 24.39
N MET A 116 -9.03 -9.79 24.91
CA MET A 116 -9.42 -10.31 26.23
C MET A 116 -8.29 -10.26 27.27
N LEU A 117 -7.26 -9.44 27.03
CA LEU A 117 -6.13 -9.18 27.95
C LEU A 117 -5.79 -7.67 28.05
N LEU A 118 -6.80 -6.81 28.13
CA LEU A 118 -6.67 -5.43 28.61
C LEU A 118 -7.71 -5.12 29.69
#